data_AF-A0A3G6UQA4-F1
#
_entry.id   AF-A0A3G6UQA4-F1
#
_cell.length_a   1.000
_cell.length_b   1.000
_cell.length_c   1.000
_cell.angle_alpha   90.00
_cell.angle_beta   90.00
_cell.angle_gamma   90.00
#
_symmetry.space_group_name_H-M   'P 1'
#
loop_
_entity.id
_entity.type
_entity.pdbx_description
1 polymer ?
#
loop_
_entity_poly.entity_id
_entity_poly.type
_entity_poly.pdbx_seq_one_letter_code
_entity_poly.pdbx_strand_id
1 'polypeptide(L)'
;MTIAKKKSDILTQAYDELAARHELNEEMLRLRNKYGFAPPKKITVAEMKERCDDLCDRTEKAVEAFCIKAGKRPPLMMNHSRYKVSKEFPQKKYDRTAAFANVPEDRLRKAPLYTQDAIGALLGINAEYLLRASHREEVANRTRAEWKRLEYEFVERNDYNLRDLHDDILRHIDEEHFEEPTVKAYREERKKWRKCGCFSCDNYFPITKDHFKAADRYWKYKAIRSGNKNSVYCSETCRKGQENALKRLEKTGTMLPEYEYEYVMDDWKGRQYKRHNTPTDPAKLTRKTDEKTSKNGKKPPYAVL
;
A
#
# COMPACT_ATOMS: atom_id res chain seq x y z
N MET A 1 -39.98 14.51 44.17
CA MET A 1 -38.81 13.60 44.39
C MET A 1 -37.81 14.31 45.28
N THR A 2 -37.44 13.72 46.41
CA THR A 2 -36.42 14.29 47.32
C THR A 2 -35.03 14.17 46.71
N ILE A 3 -34.15 15.16 46.99
CA ILE A 3 -32.76 15.19 46.52
C ILE A 3 -32.02 13.88 46.85
N ALA A 4 -32.33 13.27 48.00
CA ALA A 4 -31.78 11.99 48.43
C ALA A 4 -32.11 10.82 47.48
N LYS A 5 -33.36 10.73 47.00
CA LYS A 5 -33.77 9.69 46.05
C LYS A 5 -33.02 9.83 44.71
N LYS A 6 -32.92 11.06 44.20
CA LYS A 6 -32.16 11.35 42.97
C LYS A 6 -30.68 10.98 43.10
N LYS A 7 -30.05 11.22 44.26
CA LYS A 7 -28.65 10.83 44.51
C LYS A 7 -28.49 9.31 44.57
N SER A 8 -29.42 8.61 45.23
CA SER A 8 -29.42 7.14 45.28
C SER A 8 -29.53 6.53 43.88
N ASP A 9 -30.47 7.02 43.06
CA ASP A 9 -30.68 6.53 41.69
C ASP A 9 -29.43 6.73 40.80
N ILE A 10 -28.75 7.86 40.94
CA ILE A 10 -27.49 8.15 40.22
C ILE A 10 -26.37 7.19 40.64
N LEU A 11 -26.23 6.90 41.94
CA LEU A 11 -25.20 5.99 42.44
C LEU A 11 -25.44 4.56 41.97
N THR A 12 -26.68 4.09 42.01
CA THR A 12 -27.05 2.76 41.48
C THR A 12 -26.73 2.67 39.99
N GLN A 13 -27.14 3.66 39.20
CA GLN A 13 -26.86 3.68 37.75
C GLN A 13 -25.34 3.68 37.45
N ALA A 14 -24.55 4.43 38.23
CA ALA A 14 -23.10 4.47 38.06
C ALA A 14 -22.44 3.13 38.42
N TYR A 15 -22.96 2.43 39.44
CA TYR A 15 -22.50 1.11 39.84
C TYR A 15 -22.84 0.06 38.77
N ASP A 16 -24.07 0.06 38.26
CA ASP A 16 -24.51 -0.87 37.21
C ASP A 16 -23.71 -0.68 35.93
N GLU A 17 -23.41 0.57 35.55
CA GLU A 17 -22.53 0.88 34.44
C GLU A 17 -21.11 0.35 34.67
N LEU A 18 -20.54 0.54 35.86
CA LEU A 18 -19.20 0.07 36.17
C LEU A 18 -19.12 -1.46 36.11
N ALA A 19 -20.13 -2.14 36.66
CA ALA A 19 -20.26 -3.59 36.61
C ALA A 19 -20.39 -4.10 35.16
N ALA A 20 -21.27 -3.46 34.36
CA ALA A 20 -21.42 -3.79 32.95
C ALA A 20 -20.12 -3.61 32.16
N ARG A 21 -19.36 -2.53 32.43
CA ARG A 21 -18.05 -2.30 31.80
C ARG A 21 -17.05 -3.38 32.16
N HIS A 22 -17.03 -3.82 33.42
CA HIS A 22 -16.13 -4.88 33.86
C HIS A 22 -16.45 -6.19 33.14
N GLU A 23 -17.72 -6.58 33.11
CA GLU A 23 -18.20 -7.80 32.44
C GLU A 23 -17.90 -7.78 30.93
N LEU A 24 -18.19 -6.66 30.26
CA LEU A 24 -17.85 -6.51 28.84
C LEU A 24 -16.34 -6.60 28.62
N ASN A 25 -15.54 -5.97 29.48
CA ASN A 25 -14.08 -6.01 29.37
C ASN A 25 -13.52 -7.44 29.55
N GLU A 26 -14.07 -8.21 30.48
CA GLU A 26 -13.71 -9.62 30.68
C GLU A 26 -14.07 -10.49 29.47
N GLU A 27 -15.28 -10.34 28.94
CA GLU A 27 -15.72 -11.13 27.79
C GLU A 27 -14.92 -10.76 26.54
N MET A 28 -14.69 -9.46 26.31
CA MET A 28 -13.84 -9.01 25.21
C MET A 28 -12.38 -9.44 25.38
N LEU A 29 -11.88 -9.61 26.60
CA LEU A 29 -10.56 -10.20 26.84
C LEU A 29 -10.51 -11.67 26.45
N ARG A 30 -11.54 -12.45 26.78
CA ARG A 30 -11.67 -13.86 26.33
C ARG A 30 -11.73 -13.95 24.81
N LEU A 31 -12.55 -13.11 24.17
CA LEU A 31 -12.65 -13.04 22.72
C LEU A 31 -11.33 -12.63 22.10
N ARG A 32 -10.65 -11.61 22.63
CA ARG A 32 -9.32 -11.20 22.15
C ARG A 32 -8.28 -12.33 22.29
N ASN A 33 -8.31 -13.09 23.37
CA ASN A 33 -7.37 -14.21 23.55
C ASN A 33 -7.63 -15.35 22.55
N LYS A 34 -8.88 -15.57 22.14
CA LYS A 34 -9.26 -16.59 21.15
C LYS A 34 -9.09 -16.10 19.69
N TYR A 35 -9.45 -14.84 19.43
CA TYR A 35 -9.61 -14.27 18.09
C TYR A 35 -8.55 -13.23 17.70
N GLY A 36 -7.82 -12.68 18.66
CA GLY A 36 -6.85 -11.60 18.43
C GLY A 36 -5.49 -12.08 17.90
N PHE A 37 -5.25 -13.39 17.89
CA PHE A 37 -4.05 -13.98 17.29
C PHE A 37 -4.29 -14.42 15.85
N ALA A 38 -3.20 -14.46 15.07
CA ALA A 38 -3.25 -14.96 13.71
C ALA A 38 -3.79 -16.39 13.66
N PRO A 39 -4.74 -16.70 12.76
CA PRO A 39 -5.21 -18.06 12.59
C PRO A 39 -4.10 -18.98 12.04
N PRO A 40 -4.27 -20.30 12.13
CA PRO A 40 -3.34 -21.26 11.52
C PRO A 40 -3.09 -20.97 10.04
N LYS A 41 -1.86 -21.19 9.56
CA LYS A 41 -1.44 -20.81 8.18
C LYS A 41 -2.29 -21.43 7.07
N LYS A 42 -2.93 -22.57 7.31
CA LYS A 42 -3.71 -23.36 6.35
C LYS A 42 -5.21 -23.36 6.65
N ILE A 43 -5.72 -22.36 7.37
CA ILE A 43 -7.17 -22.23 7.59
C ILE A 43 -7.89 -22.08 6.26
N THR A 44 -8.95 -22.84 6.06
CA THR A 44 -9.82 -22.74 4.88
C THR A 44 -10.71 -21.50 4.97
N VAL A 45 -11.31 -21.09 3.86
CA VAL A 45 -12.22 -19.94 3.84
C VAL A 45 -13.48 -20.22 4.64
N ALA A 46 -14.00 -21.45 4.57
CA ALA A 46 -15.15 -21.88 5.37
C ALA A 46 -14.88 -21.81 6.88
N GLU A 47 -13.74 -22.35 7.34
CA GLU A 47 -13.34 -22.26 8.76
C GLU A 47 -13.11 -20.81 9.21
N MET A 48 -12.54 -19.97 8.35
CA MET A 48 -12.33 -18.56 8.66
C MET A 48 -13.66 -17.79 8.71
N LYS A 49 -14.64 -18.16 7.88
CA LYS A 49 -15.99 -17.60 7.92
C LYS A 49 -16.70 -17.99 9.20
N GLU A 50 -16.69 -19.29 9.56
CA GLU A 50 -17.24 -19.77 10.84
C GLU A 50 -16.60 -19.07 12.04
N ARG A 51 -15.27 -18.88 12.00
CA ARG A 51 -14.53 -18.11 13.01
C ARG A 51 -15.03 -16.67 13.14
N CYS A 52 -15.29 -16.00 12.02
CA CYS A 52 -15.84 -14.64 12.01
C CYS A 52 -17.29 -14.61 12.50
N ASP A 53 -18.11 -15.55 12.08
CA ASP A 53 -19.52 -15.65 12.48
C ASP A 53 -19.65 -15.88 14.00
N ASP A 54 -18.88 -16.82 14.58
CA ASP A 54 -18.85 -17.01 16.04
C ASP A 54 -18.35 -15.77 16.79
N LEU A 55 -17.34 -15.08 16.25
CA LEU A 55 -16.86 -13.83 16.85
C LEU A 55 -17.94 -12.76 16.82
N CYS A 56 -18.64 -12.57 15.69
CA CYS A 56 -19.72 -11.61 15.55
C CYS A 56 -20.85 -11.91 16.54
N ASP A 57 -21.34 -13.16 16.58
CA ASP A 57 -22.43 -13.59 17.46
C ASP A 57 -22.11 -13.38 18.94
N ARG A 58 -20.89 -13.74 19.36
CA ARG A 58 -20.46 -13.57 20.76
C ARG A 58 -20.25 -12.11 21.12
N THR A 59 -19.71 -11.33 20.18
CA THR A 59 -19.54 -9.88 20.36
C THR A 59 -20.89 -9.19 20.49
N GLU A 60 -21.85 -9.52 19.64
CA GLU A 60 -23.20 -8.97 19.67
C GLU A 60 -23.89 -9.27 21.01
N LYS A 61 -23.86 -10.53 21.46
CA LYS A 61 -24.39 -10.93 22.78
C LYS A 61 -23.74 -10.17 23.94
N ALA A 62 -22.42 -9.98 23.91
CA ALA A 62 -21.70 -9.23 24.94
C ALA A 62 -22.10 -7.75 24.96
N VAL A 63 -22.25 -7.13 23.78
CA VAL A 63 -22.68 -5.74 23.63
C VAL A 63 -24.15 -5.57 24.04
N GLU A 64 -25.02 -6.51 23.69
CA GLU A 64 -26.43 -6.50 24.08
C GLU A 64 -26.58 -6.59 25.61
N ALA A 65 -25.87 -7.52 26.25
CA ALA A 65 -25.85 -7.64 27.71
C ALA A 65 -25.36 -6.34 28.39
N PHE A 66 -24.33 -5.70 27.82
CA PHE A 66 -23.88 -4.39 28.27
C PHE A 66 -24.98 -3.33 28.14
N CYS A 67 -25.66 -3.27 26.99
CA CYS A 67 -26.69 -2.27 26.73
C CYS A 67 -27.90 -2.41 27.66
N ILE A 68 -28.32 -3.66 27.94
CA ILE A 68 -29.41 -3.96 28.87
C ILE A 68 -29.05 -3.47 30.29
N LYS A 69 -27.84 -3.76 30.76
CA LYS A 69 -27.41 -3.46 32.13
C LYS A 69 -27.07 -1.97 32.33
N ALA A 70 -26.37 -1.36 31.38
CA ALA A 70 -25.94 0.04 31.48
C ALA A 70 -26.98 1.05 30.97
N GLY A 71 -28.01 0.59 30.25
CA GLY A 71 -29.03 1.44 29.61
C GLY A 71 -28.49 2.32 28.49
N LYS A 72 -27.28 2.03 27.97
CA LYS A 72 -26.61 2.79 26.91
C LYS A 72 -25.59 1.95 26.17
N ARG A 73 -25.15 2.45 25.01
CA ARG A 73 -24.12 1.80 24.19
C ARG A 73 -22.73 1.87 24.85
N PRO A 74 -21.83 0.92 24.54
CA PRO A 74 -20.43 1.00 24.96
C PRO A 74 -19.81 2.34 24.54
N PRO A 75 -18.90 2.91 25.36
CA PRO A 75 -18.30 4.21 25.04
C PRO A 75 -17.38 4.12 23.82
N LEU A 76 -17.26 5.24 23.10
CA LEU A 76 -16.23 5.46 22.09
C LEU A 76 -14.92 5.93 22.74
N MET A 77 -13.80 5.62 22.12
CA MET A 77 -12.49 6.11 22.52
C MET A 77 -12.37 7.62 22.24
N MET A 78 -11.86 8.35 23.22
CA MET A 78 -11.69 9.80 23.12
C MET A 78 -10.22 10.18 22.92
N ASN A 79 -9.98 11.23 22.13
CA ASN A 79 -8.69 11.86 21.97
C ASN A 79 -8.39 12.73 23.21
N HIS A 80 -7.74 12.15 24.21
CA HIS A 80 -7.44 12.83 25.48
C HIS A 80 -6.33 13.90 25.41
N SER A 81 -5.83 14.32 24.24
CA SER A 81 -4.91 15.46 24.20
C SER A 81 -5.70 16.74 24.49
N ARG A 82 -5.79 17.10 25.77
CA ARG A 82 -6.67 18.18 26.26
C ARG A 82 -6.26 19.56 25.75
N TYR A 83 -5.00 19.78 25.37
CA TYR A 83 -4.50 21.11 25.00
C TYR A 83 -3.51 21.09 23.84
N LYS A 84 -3.52 22.15 23.00
CA LYS A 84 -2.32 22.56 22.25
C LYS A 84 -1.41 23.31 23.21
N VAL A 85 -0.12 22.94 23.26
CA VAL A 85 0.90 23.79 23.89
C VAL A 85 1.10 24.98 22.96
N SER A 86 0.34 26.05 23.19
CA SER A 86 0.64 27.37 22.62
C SER A 86 1.43 28.18 23.64
N LYS A 87 2.26 29.12 23.18
CA LYS A 87 3.06 29.97 24.08
C LYS A 87 2.21 30.89 24.97
N GLU A 88 0.96 31.16 24.60
CA GLU A 88 0.18 32.24 25.21
C GLU A 88 -1.00 31.74 26.06
N PHE A 89 -1.72 30.68 25.68
CA PHE A 89 -2.74 30.03 26.52
C PHE A 89 -3.02 28.57 26.11
N PRO A 90 -3.29 27.64 27.06
CA PRO A 90 -3.71 26.28 26.72
C PRO A 90 -5.13 26.29 26.11
N GLN A 91 -5.23 26.18 24.79
CA GLN A 91 -6.51 26.05 24.09
C GLN A 91 -6.99 24.61 24.08
N LYS A 92 -8.27 24.37 24.41
CA LYS A 92 -8.92 23.06 24.23
C LYS A 92 -8.79 22.66 22.76
N LYS A 93 -8.16 21.51 22.50
CA LYS A 93 -7.83 21.10 21.13
C LYS A 93 -9.05 20.54 20.37
N TYR A 94 -10.04 20.01 21.09
CA TYR A 94 -11.19 19.34 20.49
C TYR A 94 -12.48 19.67 21.26
N ASP A 95 -13.53 20.05 20.53
CA ASP A 95 -14.88 20.25 21.05
C ASP A 95 -15.78 19.06 20.75
N ARG A 96 -16.58 18.63 21.74
CA ARG A 96 -17.67 17.62 21.63
C ARG A 96 -17.31 16.44 20.73
N THR A 97 -17.80 16.44 19.48
CA THR A 97 -17.63 15.38 18.48
C THR A 97 -16.21 15.28 17.94
N ALA A 98 -15.46 16.39 17.90
CA ALA A 98 -14.07 16.40 17.48
C ALA A 98 -13.15 15.58 18.41
N ALA A 99 -13.59 15.30 19.64
CA ALA A 99 -12.85 14.43 20.55
C ALA A 99 -12.89 12.95 20.12
N PHE A 100 -13.88 12.55 19.31
CA PHE A 100 -14.03 11.19 18.78
C PHE A 100 -13.56 11.09 17.32
N ALA A 101 -13.45 12.22 16.63
CA ALA A 101 -12.95 12.27 15.26
C ALA A 101 -11.42 12.18 15.22
N ASN A 102 -10.88 11.51 14.18
CA ASN A 102 -9.45 11.45 13.89
C ASN A 102 -8.58 10.95 15.06
N VAL A 103 -9.08 9.97 15.82
CA VAL A 103 -8.26 9.30 16.84
C VAL A 103 -7.11 8.60 16.12
N PRO A 104 -5.84 8.88 16.47
CA PRO A 104 -4.70 8.22 15.86
C PRO A 104 -4.81 6.69 15.97
N GLU A 105 -4.45 5.99 14.91
CA GLU A 105 -4.63 4.53 14.81
C GLU A 105 -3.84 3.75 15.88
N ASP A 106 -2.66 4.26 16.28
CA ASP A 106 -1.85 3.69 17.37
C ASP A 106 -2.58 3.72 18.73
N ARG A 107 -3.48 4.70 18.92
CA ARG A 107 -4.36 4.78 20.08
C ARG A 107 -5.56 3.86 19.95
N LEU A 108 -6.20 3.81 18.80
CA LEU A 108 -7.31 2.88 18.54
C LEU A 108 -6.89 1.42 18.78
N ARG A 109 -5.66 1.05 18.40
CA ARG A 109 -5.08 -0.28 18.68
C ARG A 109 -4.88 -0.57 20.17
N LYS A 110 -4.88 0.46 21.03
CA LYS A 110 -4.74 0.38 22.49
C LYS A 110 -6.04 0.77 23.21
N ALA A 111 -7.15 0.81 22.49
CA ALA A 111 -8.44 1.13 23.08
C ALA A 111 -8.79 0.13 24.21
N PRO A 112 -9.37 0.60 25.32
CA PRO A 112 -9.87 -0.30 26.35
C PRO A 112 -10.89 -1.28 25.78
N LEU A 113 -10.88 -2.54 26.21
CA LEU A 113 -11.66 -3.60 25.55
C LEU A 113 -13.17 -3.43 25.62
N TYR A 114 -13.66 -2.67 26.60
CA TYR A 114 -15.07 -2.30 26.72
C TYR A 114 -15.53 -1.18 25.76
N THR A 115 -14.63 -0.65 24.92
CA THR A 115 -14.99 0.43 23.96
C THR A 115 -15.38 -0.13 22.61
N GLN A 116 -16.18 0.63 21.86
CA GLN A 116 -16.59 0.26 20.49
C GLN A 116 -15.38 0.12 19.56
N ASP A 117 -14.34 0.94 19.74
CA ASP A 117 -13.13 0.90 18.92
C ASP A 117 -12.32 -0.38 19.11
N ALA A 118 -12.22 -0.89 20.35
CA ALA A 118 -11.54 -2.16 20.61
C ALA A 118 -12.29 -3.35 20.01
N ILE A 119 -13.63 -3.32 20.09
CA ILE A 119 -14.51 -4.30 19.45
C ILE A 119 -14.32 -4.26 17.93
N GLY A 120 -14.41 -3.07 17.34
CA GLY A 120 -14.23 -2.86 15.90
C GLY A 120 -12.84 -3.29 15.41
N ALA A 121 -11.79 -3.04 16.19
CA ALA A 121 -10.43 -3.49 15.86
C ALA A 121 -10.32 -5.02 15.84
N LEU A 122 -10.95 -5.73 16.79
CA LEU A 122 -10.92 -7.20 16.83
C LEU A 122 -11.68 -7.82 15.65
N LEU A 123 -12.86 -7.25 15.32
CA LEU A 123 -13.66 -7.65 14.16
C LEU A 123 -12.90 -7.36 12.85
N GLY A 124 -12.30 -6.17 12.73
CA GLY A 124 -11.52 -5.77 11.56
C GLY A 124 -10.37 -6.71 11.28
N ILE A 125 -9.58 -7.08 12.30
CA ILE A 125 -8.46 -8.03 12.15
C ILE A 125 -8.93 -9.39 11.62
N ASN A 126 -10.08 -9.90 12.10
CA ASN A 126 -10.60 -11.19 11.62
C ASN A 126 -11.21 -11.08 10.22
N ALA A 127 -11.88 -9.98 9.89
CA ALA A 127 -12.33 -9.69 8.54
C ALA A 127 -11.15 -9.64 7.55
N GLU A 128 -10.02 -9.04 7.92
CA GLU A 128 -8.81 -9.04 7.11
C GLU A 128 -8.25 -10.45 6.87
N TYR A 129 -8.29 -11.33 7.88
CA TYR A 129 -7.89 -12.72 7.70
C TYR A 129 -8.83 -13.49 6.77
N LEU A 130 -10.13 -13.23 6.85
CA LEU A 130 -11.11 -13.79 5.93
C LEU A 130 -10.87 -13.35 4.49
N LEU A 131 -10.67 -12.06 4.25
CA LEU A 131 -10.34 -11.53 2.92
C LEU A 131 -9.05 -12.16 2.37
N ARG A 132 -8.03 -12.30 3.22
CA ARG A 132 -6.76 -12.95 2.84
C ARG A 132 -6.96 -14.43 2.50
N ALA A 133 -7.77 -15.15 3.26
CA ALA A 133 -8.07 -16.55 2.99
C ALA A 133 -8.84 -16.70 1.66
N SER A 134 -9.88 -15.88 1.46
CA SER A 134 -10.68 -15.85 0.22
C SER A 134 -9.81 -15.57 -0.99
N HIS A 135 -8.96 -14.56 -0.92
CA HIS A 135 -8.06 -14.21 -2.02
C HIS A 135 -7.06 -15.33 -2.35
N ARG A 136 -6.55 -16.05 -1.33
CA ARG A 136 -5.67 -17.20 -1.57
C ARG A 136 -6.39 -18.34 -2.27
N GLU A 137 -7.64 -18.61 -1.88
CA GLU A 137 -8.48 -19.62 -2.54
C GLU A 137 -8.80 -19.22 -3.98
N GLU A 138 -9.17 -17.96 -4.23
CA GLU A 138 -9.37 -17.42 -5.59
C GLU A 138 -8.12 -17.61 -6.46
N VAL A 139 -6.95 -17.23 -5.95
CA VAL A 139 -5.66 -17.38 -6.64
C VAL A 139 -5.34 -18.84 -6.92
N ALA A 140 -5.60 -19.74 -5.97
CA ALA A 140 -5.39 -21.17 -6.15
C ALA A 140 -6.35 -21.78 -7.19
N ASN A 141 -7.57 -21.27 -7.27
CA ASN A 141 -8.61 -21.75 -8.19
C ASN A 141 -8.56 -21.09 -9.57
N ARG A 142 -7.70 -20.09 -9.80
CA ARG A 142 -7.56 -19.43 -11.10
C ARG A 142 -7.07 -20.40 -12.16
N THR A 143 -7.77 -20.37 -13.28
CA THR A 143 -7.44 -21.14 -14.48
C THR A 143 -6.21 -20.54 -15.19
N ARG A 144 -5.52 -21.34 -16.00
CA ARG A 144 -4.40 -20.83 -16.83
C ARG A 144 -4.85 -19.76 -17.82
N ALA A 145 -6.11 -19.79 -18.28
CA ALA A 145 -6.66 -18.77 -19.17
C ALA A 145 -6.79 -17.41 -18.47
N GLU A 146 -7.25 -17.40 -17.21
CA GLU A 146 -7.31 -16.19 -16.40
C GLU A 146 -5.92 -15.65 -16.08
N TRP A 147 -4.96 -16.53 -15.72
CA TRP A 147 -3.57 -16.13 -15.53
C TRP A 147 -2.99 -15.49 -16.79
N LYS A 148 -3.21 -16.10 -17.96
CA LYS A 148 -2.74 -15.56 -19.24
C LYS A 148 -3.35 -14.19 -19.54
N ARG A 149 -4.62 -13.98 -19.19
CA ARG A 149 -5.28 -12.67 -19.33
C ARG A 149 -4.64 -11.61 -18.42
N LEU A 150 -4.44 -11.94 -17.14
CA LEU A 150 -3.77 -11.04 -16.19
C LEU A 150 -2.32 -10.74 -16.62
N GLU A 151 -1.60 -11.75 -17.09
CA GLU A 151 -0.24 -11.60 -17.66
C GLU A 151 -0.22 -10.66 -18.87
N TYR A 152 -1.29 -10.64 -19.68
CA TYR A 152 -1.42 -9.75 -20.84
C TYR A 152 -1.76 -8.31 -20.44
N GLU A 153 -2.62 -8.14 -19.44
CA GLU A 153 -3.02 -6.82 -18.92
C GLU A 153 -1.90 -6.16 -18.10
N PHE A 154 -0.96 -6.94 -17.58
CA PHE A 154 0.11 -6.47 -16.72
C PHE A 154 1.26 -5.81 -17.49
N VAL A 155 1.54 -4.55 -17.16
CA VAL A 155 2.65 -3.77 -17.73
C VAL A 155 3.38 -3.03 -16.62
N GLU A 156 4.66 -3.36 -16.39
CA GLU A 156 5.54 -2.68 -15.41
C GLU A 156 6.16 -1.42 -15.99
N ARG A 157 6.41 -1.39 -17.31
CA ARG A 157 7.13 -0.30 -17.96
C ARG A 157 6.58 0.01 -19.34
N ASN A 158 6.24 1.27 -19.52
CA ASN A 158 5.75 1.84 -20.77
C ASN A 158 6.17 3.31 -20.88
N ASP A 159 7.48 3.54 -21.01
CA ASP A 159 8.05 4.88 -21.22
C ASP A 159 7.95 5.31 -22.70
N TYR A 160 7.92 4.34 -23.61
CA TYR A 160 7.93 4.59 -25.06
C TYR A 160 7.24 3.44 -25.80
N ASN A 161 5.93 3.53 -25.99
CA ASN A 161 5.13 2.48 -26.64
C ASN A 161 5.12 2.63 -28.17
N LEU A 162 4.37 1.73 -28.81
CA LEU A 162 4.14 1.74 -30.25
C LEU A 162 3.50 3.04 -30.77
N ARG A 163 2.65 3.69 -29.98
CA ARG A 163 2.01 4.95 -30.39
C ARG A 163 3.02 6.08 -30.38
N ASP A 164 3.82 6.21 -29.32
CA ASP A 164 4.91 7.19 -29.26
C ASP A 164 5.89 7.00 -30.41
N LEU A 165 6.24 5.74 -30.69
CA LEU A 165 7.07 5.38 -31.84
C LEU A 165 6.42 5.77 -33.16
N HIS A 166 5.14 5.48 -33.34
CA HIS A 166 4.41 5.81 -34.57
C HIS A 166 4.39 7.31 -34.81
N ASP A 167 4.04 8.09 -33.78
CA ASP A 167 3.95 9.56 -33.86
C ASP A 167 5.33 10.17 -34.15
N ASP A 168 6.39 9.64 -33.56
CA ASP A 168 7.75 10.08 -33.83
C ASP A 168 8.25 9.69 -35.23
N ILE A 169 7.91 8.50 -35.73
CA ILE A 169 8.24 8.09 -37.11
C ILE A 169 7.54 9.01 -38.10
N LEU A 170 6.25 9.28 -37.92
CA LEU A 170 5.52 10.17 -38.82
C LEU A 170 6.10 11.58 -38.80
N ARG A 171 6.38 12.13 -37.62
CA ARG A 171 7.05 13.44 -37.50
C ARG A 171 8.43 13.44 -38.17
N HIS A 172 9.21 12.36 -38.03
CA HIS A 172 10.53 12.28 -38.63
C HIS A 172 10.47 12.25 -40.16
N ILE A 173 9.52 11.52 -40.73
CA ILE A 173 9.32 11.45 -42.18
C ILE A 173 8.88 12.82 -42.72
N ASP A 174 7.97 13.50 -42.02
CA ASP A 174 7.52 14.86 -42.36
C ASP A 174 8.68 15.88 -42.33
N GLU A 175 9.52 15.82 -41.29
CA GLU A 175 10.69 16.71 -41.13
C GLU A 175 11.82 16.44 -42.15
N GLU A 176 12.11 15.18 -42.52
CA GLU A 176 13.23 14.84 -43.44
C GLU A 176 12.84 14.93 -44.92
N HIS A 177 11.58 14.64 -45.29
CA HIS A 177 11.20 14.51 -46.69
C HIS A 177 10.45 15.71 -47.27
N PHE A 178 9.93 16.64 -46.45
CA PHE A 178 9.08 17.77 -46.92
C PHE A 178 7.93 17.35 -47.86
N GLU A 179 7.60 16.06 -47.90
CA GLU A 179 6.62 15.40 -48.75
C GLU A 179 5.72 14.50 -47.89
N GLU A 180 4.54 14.13 -48.40
CA GLU A 180 3.57 13.32 -47.65
C GLU A 180 4.19 11.97 -47.17
N PRO A 181 3.99 11.58 -45.90
CA PRO A 181 4.56 10.35 -45.36
C PRO A 181 4.10 9.11 -46.11
N THR A 182 5.00 8.45 -46.83
CA THR A 182 4.66 7.19 -47.53
C THR A 182 4.69 5.98 -46.59
N VAL A 183 3.80 5.01 -46.83
CA VAL A 183 3.77 3.72 -46.08
C VAL A 183 5.11 2.97 -46.17
N LYS A 184 5.83 3.14 -47.29
CA LYS A 184 7.15 2.52 -47.49
C LYS A 184 8.19 3.13 -46.55
N ALA A 185 8.26 4.47 -46.48
CA ALA A 185 9.14 5.18 -45.55
C ALA A 185 8.85 4.78 -44.09
N TYR A 186 7.57 4.71 -43.71
CA TYR A 186 7.16 4.25 -42.38
C TYR A 186 7.69 2.84 -42.07
N ARG A 187 7.52 1.88 -43.01
CA ARG A 187 7.98 0.50 -42.82
C ARG A 187 9.50 0.40 -42.71
N GLU A 188 10.23 1.21 -43.47
CA GLU A 188 11.70 1.26 -43.42
C GLU A 188 12.19 1.83 -42.09
N GLU A 189 11.57 2.90 -41.61
CA GLU A 189 11.88 3.48 -40.30
C GLU A 189 11.52 2.53 -39.15
N ARG A 190 10.33 1.91 -39.20
CA ARG A 190 9.87 0.97 -38.18
C ARG A 190 10.78 -0.25 -38.01
N LYS A 191 11.51 -0.68 -39.05
CA LYS A 191 12.50 -1.77 -38.98
C LYS A 191 13.71 -1.44 -38.11
N LYS A 192 13.98 -0.15 -37.87
CA LYS A 192 15.08 0.33 -37.03
C LYS A 192 14.82 0.17 -35.54
N TRP A 193 13.58 -0.19 -35.18
CA TRP A 193 13.08 -0.30 -33.81
C TRP A 193 12.61 -1.72 -33.49
N ARG A 194 12.80 -2.13 -32.23
CA ARG A 194 12.35 -3.42 -31.70
C ARG A 194 11.48 -3.23 -30.47
N LYS A 195 10.47 -4.09 -30.33
CA LYS A 195 9.73 -4.24 -29.08
C LYS A 195 10.62 -4.96 -28.06
N CYS A 196 10.58 -4.55 -26.80
CA CYS A 196 11.21 -5.26 -25.70
C CYS A 196 10.65 -6.68 -25.58
N GLY A 197 11.53 -7.68 -25.44
CA GLY A 197 11.12 -9.07 -25.23
C GLY A 197 10.69 -9.42 -23.80
N CYS A 198 10.68 -8.45 -22.88
CA CYS A 198 10.19 -8.68 -21.52
C CYS A 198 8.66 -8.64 -21.52
N PHE A 199 8.01 -9.66 -20.95
CA PHE A 199 6.55 -9.82 -21.01
C PHE A 199 5.79 -8.61 -20.43
N SER A 200 6.32 -8.01 -19.37
CA SER A 200 5.76 -6.84 -18.67
C SER A 200 6.23 -5.49 -19.21
N CYS A 201 6.94 -5.45 -20.35
CA CYS A 201 7.50 -4.22 -20.91
C CYS A 201 6.98 -4.01 -22.33
N ASP A 202 6.22 -2.93 -22.54
CA ASP A 202 5.71 -2.59 -23.87
C ASP A 202 6.58 -1.56 -24.60
N ASN A 203 7.80 -1.31 -24.10
CA ASN A 203 8.70 -0.34 -24.69
C ASN A 203 9.23 -0.80 -26.06
N TYR A 204 9.39 0.18 -26.94
CA TYR A 204 10.19 0.09 -28.14
C TYR A 204 11.55 0.74 -27.93
N PHE A 205 12.59 0.17 -28.54
CA PHE A 205 13.95 0.70 -28.45
C PHE A 205 14.67 0.57 -29.80
N PRO A 206 15.61 1.48 -30.10
CA PRO A 206 16.33 1.46 -31.36
C PRO A 206 17.41 0.37 -31.35
N ILE A 207 17.58 -0.29 -32.51
CA ILE A 207 18.52 -1.41 -32.70
C ILE A 207 19.97 -0.94 -32.63
N THR A 208 20.24 0.26 -33.12
CA THR A 208 21.55 0.91 -33.07
C THR A 208 21.36 2.34 -32.56
N LYS A 209 22.43 2.95 -32.04
CA LYS A 209 22.38 4.31 -31.52
C LYS A 209 22.05 5.34 -32.61
N ASP A 210 22.54 5.10 -33.83
CA ASP A 210 22.39 6.02 -34.97
C ASP A 210 20.96 6.05 -35.53
N HIS A 211 20.16 5.02 -35.25
CA HIS A 211 18.75 4.97 -35.62
C HIS A 211 17.87 5.92 -34.82
N PHE A 212 18.41 6.55 -33.77
CA PHE A 212 17.64 7.45 -32.94
C PHE A 212 18.28 8.83 -32.87
N LYS A 213 18.25 9.54 -34.01
CA LYS A 213 18.77 10.91 -34.15
C LYS A 213 18.08 11.94 -33.24
N ALA A 214 16.88 11.63 -32.74
CA ALA A 214 16.10 12.48 -31.84
C ALA A 214 16.53 12.39 -30.36
N ALA A 215 17.31 11.37 -29.97
CA ALA A 215 17.74 11.15 -28.58
C ALA A 215 18.51 12.33 -28.00
N ASP A 216 19.35 12.94 -28.84
CA ASP A 216 20.25 14.03 -28.44
C ASP A 216 19.52 15.37 -28.35
N ARG A 217 18.37 15.52 -29.04
CA ARG A 217 17.57 16.75 -29.07
C ARG A 217 16.48 16.82 -28.00
N TYR A 218 15.91 15.70 -27.58
CA TYR A 218 14.76 15.69 -26.66
C TYR A 218 15.06 14.94 -25.35
N TRP A 219 15.00 15.66 -24.23
CA TRP A 219 15.29 15.12 -22.89
C TRP A 219 14.39 13.92 -22.52
N LYS A 220 13.16 13.87 -23.03
CA LYS A 220 12.19 12.78 -22.81
C LYS A 220 12.72 11.41 -23.25
N TYR A 221 13.68 11.36 -24.18
CA TYR A 221 14.16 10.11 -24.75
C TYR A 221 15.58 9.71 -24.34
N LYS A 222 16.24 10.50 -23.48
CA LYS A 222 17.58 10.16 -22.94
C LYS A 222 17.60 8.86 -22.15
N ALA A 223 16.44 8.42 -21.65
CA ALA A 223 16.29 7.16 -20.92
C ALA A 223 16.20 5.92 -21.83
N ILE A 224 15.95 6.10 -23.13
CA ILE A 224 15.88 5.03 -24.11
C ILE A 224 17.31 4.65 -24.50
N ARG A 225 17.76 3.49 -24.02
CA ARG A 225 19.08 2.97 -24.35
C ARG A 225 19.00 2.23 -25.68
N SER A 226 19.88 2.59 -26.61
CA SER A 226 20.10 1.78 -27.80
C SER A 226 20.66 0.42 -27.39
N GLY A 227 20.06 -0.64 -27.93
CA GLY A 227 20.62 -1.98 -27.77
C GLY A 227 21.82 -2.19 -28.70
N ASN A 228 22.50 -3.32 -28.53
CA ASN A 228 23.27 -3.90 -29.62
C ASN A 228 22.29 -4.50 -30.65
N LYS A 229 22.76 -4.78 -31.88
CA LYS A 229 21.94 -5.41 -32.94
C LYS A 229 21.24 -6.72 -32.50
N ASN A 230 21.83 -7.41 -31.52
CA ASN A 230 21.34 -8.67 -30.95
C ASN A 230 20.59 -8.49 -29.62
N SER A 231 20.37 -7.25 -29.15
CA SER A 231 19.63 -7.03 -27.92
C SER A 231 18.16 -7.36 -28.10
N VAL A 232 17.64 -8.20 -27.21
CA VAL A 232 16.22 -8.58 -27.14
C VAL A 232 15.46 -7.66 -26.18
N TYR A 233 16.16 -7.08 -25.20
CA TYR A 233 15.58 -6.27 -24.14
C TYR A 233 16.02 -4.82 -24.24
N CYS A 234 15.16 -3.88 -23.83
CA CYS A 234 15.47 -2.45 -23.83
C CYS A 234 16.43 -2.06 -22.68
N SER A 235 16.57 -2.90 -21.66
CA SER A 235 17.46 -2.68 -20.52
C SER A 235 17.84 -3.98 -19.82
N GLU A 236 18.91 -3.90 -19.03
CA GLU A 236 19.35 -4.98 -18.14
C GLU A 236 18.28 -5.35 -17.10
N THR A 237 17.51 -4.36 -16.63
CA THR A 237 16.37 -4.58 -15.73
C THR A 237 15.31 -5.45 -16.38
N CYS A 238 14.96 -5.20 -17.65
CA CYS A 238 13.99 -6.01 -18.39
C CYS A 238 14.53 -7.42 -18.67
N ARG A 239 15.84 -7.57 -18.93
CA ARG A 239 16.47 -8.89 -19.06
C ARG A 239 16.31 -9.72 -17.77
N LYS A 240 16.71 -9.15 -16.63
CA LYS A 240 16.56 -9.79 -15.32
C LYS A 240 15.09 -10.00 -14.94
N GLY A 241 14.21 -9.06 -15.30
CA GLY A 241 12.77 -9.15 -15.10
C GLY A 241 12.18 -10.36 -15.81
N GLN A 242 12.54 -10.57 -17.08
CA GLN A 242 12.12 -11.73 -17.86
C GLN A 242 12.68 -13.05 -17.28
N GLU A 243 13.97 -13.10 -16.91
CA GLU A 243 14.56 -14.28 -16.27
C GLU A 243 13.84 -14.64 -14.96
N ASN A 244 13.51 -13.63 -14.14
CA ASN A 244 12.75 -13.83 -12.91
C ASN A 244 11.32 -14.27 -13.18
N ALA A 245 10.67 -13.74 -14.21
CA ALA A 245 9.33 -14.13 -14.61
C ALA A 245 9.26 -15.59 -15.08
N LEU A 246 10.26 -16.06 -15.83
CA LEU A 246 10.37 -17.45 -16.23
C LEU A 246 10.58 -18.39 -15.03
N LYS A 247 11.46 -18.01 -14.09
CA LYS A 247 11.63 -18.75 -12.84
C LYS A 247 10.34 -18.81 -12.01
N ARG A 248 9.56 -17.73 -12.00
CA ARG A 248 8.23 -17.72 -11.36
C ARG A 248 7.24 -18.60 -12.09
N LEU A 249 7.20 -18.55 -13.42
CA LEU A 249 6.34 -19.41 -14.21
C LEU A 249 6.57 -20.89 -13.91
N GLU A 250 7.83 -21.31 -13.75
CA GLU A 250 8.19 -22.67 -13.33
C GLU A 250 7.72 -23.01 -11.90
N LYS A 251 7.81 -22.05 -10.97
CA LYS A 251 7.48 -22.25 -9.55
C LYS A 251 5.98 -22.17 -9.25
N THR A 252 5.27 -21.22 -9.85
CA THR A 252 3.90 -20.83 -9.48
C THR A 252 2.91 -20.95 -10.63
N GLY A 253 3.36 -21.21 -11.86
CA GLY A 253 2.49 -21.28 -13.04
C GLY A 253 2.07 -19.92 -13.60
N THR A 254 2.66 -18.81 -13.14
CA THR A 254 2.43 -17.45 -13.66
C THR A 254 3.72 -16.65 -13.79
N MET A 255 3.81 -15.80 -14.82
CA MET A 255 4.90 -14.84 -15.00
C MET A 255 4.76 -13.61 -14.09
N LEU A 256 3.56 -13.36 -13.56
CA LEU A 256 3.25 -12.21 -12.74
C LEU A 256 4.12 -12.17 -11.47
N PRO A 257 4.51 -10.98 -11.00
CA PRO A 257 5.11 -10.83 -9.69
C PRO A 257 4.16 -11.22 -8.56
N GLU A 258 4.72 -11.73 -7.46
CA GLU A 258 3.95 -12.17 -6.27
C GLU A 258 3.03 -11.05 -5.75
N TYR A 259 3.48 -9.79 -5.77
CA TYR A 259 2.68 -8.67 -5.26
C TYR A 259 1.39 -8.37 -6.04
N GLU A 260 1.23 -8.88 -7.28
CA GLU A 260 0.01 -8.67 -8.08
C GLU A 260 -1.09 -9.70 -7.87
N TYR A 261 -0.76 -10.80 -7.22
CA TYR A 261 -1.74 -11.82 -6.87
C TYR A 261 -1.61 -12.30 -5.44
N GLU A 262 -0.71 -11.73 -4.64
CA GLU A 262 -0.77 -11.84 -3.20
C GLU A 262 -1.61 -10.70 -2.63
N TYR A 263 -2.37 -11.01 -1.58
CA TYR A 263 -3.10 -9.99 -0.85
C TYR A 263 -2.11 -9.11 -0.09
N VAL A 264 -1.71 -7.99 -0.69
CA VAL A 264 -0.86 -7.00 -0.05
C VAL A 264 -1.74 -6.05 0.75
N MET A 265 -1.70 -6.18 2.09
CA MET A 265 -2.36 -5.25 3.01
C MET A 265 -1.94 -3.81 2.70
N ASP A 266 -2.87 -2.86 2.78
CA ASP A 266 -2.55 -1.42 2.71
C ASP A 266 -1.52 -1.00 3.76
N ASP A 267 -1.47 -1.70 4.90
CA ASP A 267 -0.48 -1.49 5.96
C ASP A 267 0.96 -1.87 5.55
N TRP A 268 1.13 -2.78 4.58
CA TRP A 268 2.44 -3.05 3.96
C TRP A 268 2.77 -2.00 2.90
N LYS A 269 1.80 -1.59 2.07
CA LYS A 269 1.95 -0.49 1.11
C LYS A 269 2.32 0.82 1.82
N GLY A 270 1.68 1.13 2.95
CA GLY A 270 1.96 2.27 3.80
C GLY A 270 3.34 2.20 4.47
N ARG A 271 3.78 1.00 4.89
CA ARG A 271 5.16 0.80 5.39
C ARG A 271 6.22 0.93 4.30
N GLN A 272 5.96 0.45 3.09
CA GLN A 272 6.84 0.64 1.93
C GLN A 272 6.90 2.11 1.51
N TYR A 273 5.75 2.77 1.41
CA TYR A 273 5.66 4.21 1.13
C TYR A 273 6.43 5.02 2.18
N LYS A 274 6.27 4.71 3.47
CA LYS A 274 7.05 5.35 4.55
C LYS A 274 8.55 5.08 4.44
N ARG A 275 8.98 3.89 3.99
CA ARG A 275 10.41 3.56 3.79
C ARG A 275 11.01 4.23 2.56
N HIS A 276 10.23 4.38 1.49
CA HIS A 276 10.66 5.02 0.24
C HIS A 276 10.57 6.55 0.30
N ASN A 277 9.64 7.11 1.08
CA ASN A 277 9.42 8.56 1.22
C ASN A 277 9.86 9.13 2.57
N THR A 278 10.48 8.36 3.47
CA THR A 278 11.30 8.99 4.51
C THR A 278 12.39 9.77 3.79
N PRO A 279 12.43 11.12 3.90
CA PRO A 279 13.60 11.86 3.49
C PRO A 279 14.77 11.19 4.19
N THR A 280 15.78 10.78 3.44
CA THR A 280 17.05 10.34 4.03
C THR A 280 17.41 11.36 5.09
N ASP A 281 17.41 10.91 6.34
CA ASP A 281 17.80 11.67 7.52
C ASP A 281 18.94 12.62 7.14
N PRO A 282 18.81 13.95 7.30
CA PRO A 282 19.82 14.90 6.84
C PRO A 282 21.21 14.59 7.42
N ALA A 283 21.26 13.92 8.59
CA ALA A 283 22.49 13.41 9.20
C ALA A 283 23.18 12.27 8.41
N LYS A 284 22.46 11.55 7.55
CA LYS A 284 23.01 10.56 6.61
C LYS A 284 23.43 11.18 5.27
N LEU A 285 22.92 12.36 4.92
CA LEU A 285 23.42 13.13 3.78
C LEU A 285 24.76 13.80 4.09
N THR A 286 24.92 14.37 5.29
CA THR A 286 26.19 14.99 5.72
C THR A 286 27.34 13.97 5.79
N ARG A 287 27.09 12.76 6.30
CA ARG A 287 28.11 11.69 6.30
C ARG A 287 28.58 11.29 4.90
N LYS A 288 27.71 11.29 3.89
CA LYS A 288 28.08 10.96 2.51
C LYS A 288 28.80 12.11 1.80
N THR A 289 28.57 13.36 2.20
CA THR A 289 29.35 14.50 1.72
C THR A 289 30.73 14.53 2.36
N ASP A 290 30.85 14.20 3.64
CA ASP A 290 32.13 14.17 4.37
C ASP A 290 33.04 13.02 3.91
N GLU A 291 32.47 11.86 3.55
CA GLU A 291 33.22 10.75 2.95
C GLU A 291 33.71 11.06 1.52
N LYS A 292 33.03 11.95 0.79
CA LYS A 292 33.43 12.40 -0.55
C LYS A 292 34.46 13.54 -0.51
N THR A 293 34.39 14.45 0.46
CA THR A 293 35.41 15.50 0.67
C THR A 293 36.69 14.95 1.29
N SER A 294 36.61 13.87 2.08
CA SER A 294 37.81 13.16 2.56
C SER A 294 38.61 12.48 1.44
N LYS A 295 37.95 12.03 0.35
CA LYS A 295 38.62 11.39 -0.80
C LYS A 295 39.13 12.36 -1.86
N ASN A 296 38.63 13.59 -1.89
CA ASN A 296 39.08 14.65 -2.79
C ASN A 296 39.60 15.82 -1.95
N GLY A 297 40.87 15.75 -1.55
CA GLY A 297 41.52 16.71 -0.64
C GLY A 297 41.54 18.16 -1.14
N LYS A 298 40.45 18.89 -0.90
CA LYS A 298 40.43 20.36 -0.89
C LYS A 298 39.65 20.82 0.33
N LYS A 299 40.38 21.31 1.35
CA LYS A 299 39.78 22.04 2.47
C LYS A 299 39.19 23.36 1.93
N PRO A 300 37.98 23.76 2.35
CA PRO A 300 37.47 25.10 2.06
C PRO A 300 38.29 26.15 2.84
N PRO A 301 38.60 27.31 2.23
CA PRO A 301 39.11 28.45 2.96
C PRO A 301 37.98 29.06 3.79
N TYR A 302 38.35 29.89 4.77
CA TYR A 302 37.48 30.63 5.71
C TYR A 302 37.13 29.90 7.00
N ALA A 303 38.11 29.88 7.90
CA ALA A 303 37.89 30.23 9.29
C ALA A 303 38.59 31.59 9.52
N VAL A 304 37.79 32.64 9.71
CA VAL A 304 38.23 33.89 10.34
C VAL A 304 37.18 34.21 11.40
N LEU A 305 37.70 34.60 12.56
CA LEU A 305 37.06 34.85 13.86
C LEU A 305 35.77 35.67 13.79
#